data_AF-A0A533S6T5-F1
#
_entry.id   AF-A0A533S6T5-F1
#
_cell.length_a   1.000
_cell.length_b   1.000
_cell.length_c   1.000
_cell.angle_alpha   90.00
_cell.angle_beta   90.00
_cell.angle_gamma   90.00
#
_symmetry.space_group_name_H-M   'P 1'
#
loop_
_entity.id
_entity.type
_entity.pdbx_description
1 polymer ?
#
loop_
_entity_poly.entity_id
_entity_poly.type
_entity_poly.pdbx_seq_one_letter_code
_entity_poly.pdbx_strand_id
1 'polypeptide(L)'
;MANFTCKVHQIGKAPRRIELLGDKTRRPESAQHVIEFPGGAIEISRTSNGDYWAHIHVNRDEVVEDAEGRVSAKGKVVGSRMFLEDKGLSEIPDGSEIEQIAILIRSDS
;
A
#
# COMPACT_ATOMS: atom_id res chain seq x y z
N MET A 1 17.11 18.85 14.25
CA MET A 1 16.56 18.28 13.00
C MET A 1 15.09 17.99 13.22
N ALA A 2 14.24 18.28 12.24
CA ALA A 2 12.82 17.98 12.33
C ALA A 2 12.59 16.46 12.26
N ASN A 3 11.76 15.92 13.16
CA ASN A 3 11.44 14.49 13.22
C ASN A 3 10.21 14.21 12.35
N PHE A 4 10.40 13.46 11.27
CA PHE A 4 9.34 13.09 10.33
C PHE A 4 9.00 11.61 10.50
N THR A 5 7.71 11.27 10.45
CA THR A 5 7.24 9.86 10.44
C THR A 5 7.02 9.32 9.04
N CYS A 6 7.07 10.19 8.04
CA CYS A 6 6.97 9.83 6.64
C CYS A 6 7.76 10.87 5.85
N LYS A 7 8.58 10.42 4.90
CA LYS A 7 9.34 11.29 4.00
C LYS A 7 9.08 10.89 2.56
N VAL A 8 8.55 11.84 1.78
CA VAL A 8 8.39 11.67 0.33
C VAL A 8 9.62 12.27 -0.35
N HIS A 9 10.40 11.41 -1.00
CA HIS A 9 11.52 11.80 -1.85
C HIS A 9 11.00 12.07 -3.26
N GLN A 10 11.40 13.19 -3.87
CA GLN A 10 10.93 13.61 -5.19
C GLN A 10 12.07 13.58 -6.23
N ILE A 11 11.73 13.37 -7.50
CA ILE A 11 12.58 13.70 -8.66
C ILE A 11 11.88 14.86 -9.39
N GLY A 12 12.48 16.05 -9.34
CA GLY A 12 11.80 17.27 -9.79
C GLY A 12 10.51 17.50 -8.98
N LYS A 13 9.36 17.52 -9.65
CA LYS A 13 8.03 17.64 -9.01
C LYS A 13 7.32 16.30 -8.81
N ALA A 14 7.89 15.19 -9.27
CA ALA A 14 7.27 13.87 -9.20
C ALA A 14 7.74 13.10 -7.95
N PRO A 15 6.87 12.31 -7.28
CA PRO A 15 7.30 11.42 -6.21
C PRO A 15 8.20 10.29 -6.75
N ARG A 16 9.26 9.98 -6.01
CA ARG A 16 10.20 8.87 -6.29
C ARG A 16 10.04 7.73 -5.31
N ARG A 17 9.98 8.05 -4.01
CA ARG A 17 9.99 7.07 -2.92
C ARG A 17 9.30 7.66 -1.70
N ILE A 18 8.51 6.82 -1.02
CA ILE A 18 7.98 7.14 0.31
C ILE A 18 8.77 6.29 1.31
N GLU A 19 9.36 6.93 2.30
CA GLU A 19 9.97 6.27 3.44
C GLU A 19 9.06 6.47 4.65
N LEU A 20 8.56 5.37 5.20
CA LEU A 20 7.92 5.35 6.50
C LEU A 20 9.03 5.33 7.54
N LEU A 21 9.05 6.36 8.39
CA LEU A 21 10.11 6.57 9.36
C LEU A 21 9.50 6.55 10.76
N GLY A 22 10.26 6.03 11.71
CA GLY A 22 9.88 6.08 13.10
C GLY A 22 11.11 6.17 13.96
N ASP A 23 11.21 7.25 14.73
CA ASP A 23 12.11 7.26 15.86
C ASP A 23 11.37 6.59 17.02
N LYS A 24 11.70 5.33 17.33
CA LYS A 24 11.08 4.55 18.43
C LYS A 24 11.07 5.30 19.77
N THR A 25 11.97 6.26 19.97
CA THR A 25 12.14 6.98 21.23
C THR A 25 11.49 8.37 21.25
N ARG A 26 11.29 8.99 20.09
CA ARG A 26 10.80 10.40 20.01
C ARG A 26 9.52 10.56 19.22
N ARG A 27 9.35 9.77 18.17
CA ARG A 27 8.18 9.81 17.29
C ARG A 27 8.08 8.47 16.57
N PRO A 28 7.43 7.46 17.20
CA PRO A 28 7.30 6.16 16.58
C PRO A 28 6.58 6.29 15.24
N GLU A 29 6.97 5.45 14.28
CA GLU A 29 6.28 5.33 13.00
C GLU A 29 4.81 5.02 13.26
N SER A 30 3.92 5.59 12.44
CA SER A 30 2.49 5.30 12.52
C SER A 30 2.28 3.79 12.38
N ALA A 31 1.30 3.26 13.10
CA ALA A 31 0.94 1.85 12.95
C ALA A 31 0.32 1.57 11.57
N GLN A 32 -0.20 2.59 10.88
CA GLN A 32 -0.88 2.48 9.61
C GLN A 32 -0.55 3.66 8.70
N HIS A 33 -0.39 3.36 7.41
CA HIS A 33 -0.20 4.33 6.34
C HIS A 33 -1.03 3.94 5.12
N VAL A 34 -1.78 4.89 4.56
CA VAL A 34 -2.62 4.68 3.37
C VAL A 34 -2.18 5.62 2.25
N ILE A 35 -1.97 5.07 1.06
CA ILE A 35 -1.68 5.79 -0.18
C ILE A 35 -2.87 5.57 -1.11
N GLU A 36 -3.68 6.61 -1.31
CA GLU A 36 -4.84 6.57 -2.21
C GLU A 36 -4.45 7.00 -3.63
N PHE A 37 -5.08 6.38 -4.61
CA PHE A 37 -5.00 6.76 -6.02
C PHE A 37 -6.34 6.50 -6.73
N PRO A 38 -6.59 7.10 -7.91
CA PRO A 38 -7.79 6.78 -8.67
C PRO A 38 -7.84 5.27 -8.98
N GLY A 39 -8.87 4.57 -8.52
CA GLY A 39 -9.03 3.13 -8.70
C GLY A 39 -8.78 2.28 -7.47
N GLY A 40 -8.12 2.80 -6.42
CA GLY A 40 -7.74 1.96 -5.29
C GLY A 40 -6.88 2.65 -4.23
N ALA A 41 -6.36 1.83 -3.32
CA ALA A 41 -5.46 2.28 -2.27
C ALA A 41 -4.42 1.21 -1.92
N ILE A 42 -3.28 1.64 -1.40
CA ILE A 42 -2.30 0.76 -0.75
C ILE A 42 -2.28 1.11 0.73
N GLU A 43 -2.49 0.11 1.57
CA GLU A 43 -2.36 0.23 3.02
C GLU A 43 -1.13 -0.56 3.51
N ILE A 44 -0.35 0.06 4.39
CA ILE A 44 0.75 -0.60 5.09
C ILE A 44 0.47 -0.49 6.59
N SER A 45 0.38 -1.64 7.26
CA SER A 45 0.01 -1.75 8.67
C SER A 45 1.04 -2.57 9.46
N ARG A 46 1.64 -1.96 10.49
CA ARG A 46 2.62 -2.60 11.36
C ARG A 46 1.91 -3.37 12.49
N THR A 47 2.26 -4.64 12.62
CA THR A 47 1.80 -5.53 13.70
C THR A 47 2.52 -5.24 15.02
N SER A 48 1.99 -5.75 16.14
CA SER A 48 2.64 -5.65 17.45
C SER A 48 4.02 -6.30 17.52
N ASN A 49 4.29 -7.26 16.63
CA ASN A 49 5.54 -8.01 16.58
C ASN A 49 6.59 -7.36 15.65
N GLY A 50 6.25 -6.23 15.01
CA GLY A 50 7.14 -5.51 14.10
C GLY A 50 7.10 -5.98 12.65
N ASP A 51 6.30 -7.01 12.32
CA ASP A 51 5.99 -7.38 10.94
C ASP A 51 5.02 -6.36 10.32
N TYR A 52 4.96 -6.31 8.99
CA TYR A 52 4.09 -5.40 8.24
C TYR A 52 3.15 -6.17 7.33
N TRP A 53 1.86 -5.83 7.36
CA TRP A 53 0.94 -6.18 6.30
C TRP A 53 0.96 -5.08 5.23
N ALA A 54 1.14 -5.46 3.97
CA ALA A 54 0.94 -4.58 2.82
C ALA A 54 -0.31 -5.03 2.06
N HIS A 55 -1.34 -4.20 2.06
CA HIS A 55 -2.59 -4.42 1.36
C HIS A 55 -2.67 -3.57 0.10
N ILE A 56 -3.15 -4.16 -0.99
CA ILE A 56 -3.55 -3.45 -2.21
C ILE A 56 -5.05 -3.64 -2.35
N HIS A 57 -5.81 -2.55 -2.35
CA HIS A 57 -7.26 -2.53 -2.50
C HIS A 57 -7.65 -1.94 -3.85
N VAL A 58 -8.66 -2.52 -4.50
CA VAL A 58 -9.28 -1.98 -5.71
C VAL A 58 -10.71 -1.55 -5.39
N ASN A 59 -11.03 -0.29 -5.69
CA ASN A 59 -12.34 0.28 -5.40
C ASN A 59 -13.36 -0.27 -6.40
N ARG A 60 -14.15 -1.27 -5.98
CA ARG A 60 -15.32 -1.76 -6.71
C ARG A 60 -16.59 -1.05 -6.25
N ASP A 61 -17.76 -1.46 -6.74
CA ASP A 61 -19.08 -0.80 -6.66
C ASP A 61 -19.66 -0.56 -5.25
N GLU A 62 -18.84 -0.32 -4.23
CA GLU A 62 -19.28 0.26 -2.96
C GLU A 62 -19.53 1.75 -3.15
N VAL A 63 -20.71 2.03 -3.71
CA VAL A 63 -21.41 3.30 -3.58
C VAL A 63 -21.63 3.54 -2.10
N VAL A 64 -20.70 4.27 -1.46
CA VAL A 64 -21.04 4.97 -0.23
C VAL A 64 -21.98 6.08 -0.65
N GLU A 65 -23.28 5.89 -0.39
CA GLU A 65 -24.38 6.79 -0.78
C GLU A 65 -24.27 8.22 -0.19
N ASP A 66 -23.24 8.52 0.60
CA ASP A 66 -23.08 9.83 1.22
C ASP A 66 -21.61 10.19 1.47
N ALA A 67 -20.84 10.42 0.41
CA ALA A 67 -19.49 10.94 0.54
C ALA A 67 -19.17 11.95 -0.54
N GLU A 68 -19.59 13.20 -0.31
CA GLU A 68 -19.03 14.40 -0.90
C GLU A 68 -17.48 14.28 -0.91
N GLY A 69 -16.92 13.88 -2.05
CA GLY A 69 -15.47 13.78 -2.26
C GLY A 69 -14.82 12.40 -2.19
N ARG A 70 -15.55 11.30 -1.94
CA ARG A 70 -14.99 9.92 -1.99
C ARG A 70 -15.50 9.06 -3.14
N VAL A 71 -15.99 9.68 -4.23
CA VAL A 71 -16.06 9.01 -5.53
C VAL A 71 -14.63 8.86 -6.08
N SER A 72 -13.77 8.18 -5.32
CA SER A 72 -12.42 7.84 -5.75
C SER A 72 -12.58 6.80 -6.86
N ALA A 73 -12.39 7.28 -8.09
CA ALA A 73 -12.66 6.60 -9.35
C ALA A 73 -12.66 5.07 -9.24
N LYS A 74 -13.75 4.41 -9.66
CA LYS A 74 -13.84 2.94 -9.67
C LYS A 74 -12.64 2.33 -10.40
N GLY A 75 -12.08 1.27 -9.84
CA GLY A 75 -10.95 0.53 -10.40
C GLY A 75 -11.35 -0.86 -10.85
N LYS A 76 -10.49 -1.48 -11.65
CA LYS A 76 -10.54 -2.91 -11.96
C LYS A 76 -9.13 -3.44 -12.12
N VAL A 77 -8.90 -4.69 -11.70
CA VAL A 77 -7.64 -5.36 -11.99
C VAL A 77 -7.64 -5.78 -13.45
N VAL A 78 -6.66 -5.31 -14.21
CA VAL A 78 -6.48 -5.67 -15.63
C VAL A 78 -5.39 -6.72 -15.85
N GLY A 79 -4.69 -7.11 -14.78
CA GLY A 79 -3.66 -8.14 -14.78
C GLY A 79 -2.98 -8.21 -13.42
N SER A 80 -2.44 -9.38 -13.07
CA SER A 80 -1.72 -9.61 -11.83
C SER A 80 -0.62 -10.63 -12.04
N ARG A 81 0.54 -10.38 -11.43
CA ARG A 81 1.74 -11.21 -11.56
C ARG A 81 2.52 -11.24 -10.26
N MET A 82 3.16 -12.36 -10.00
CA MET A 82 4.02 -12.59 -8.85
C MET A 82 5.39 -13.07 -9.34
N PHE A 83 6.46 -12.51 -8.79
CA PHE A 83 7.81 -13.00 -9.04
C PHE A 83 8.21 -13.93 -7.91
N LEU A 84 8.57 -15.15 -8.26
CA LEU A 84 8.98 -16.21 -7.34
C LEU A 84 10.44 -16.53 -7.61
N GLU A 85 11.27 -16.60 -6.56
CA GLU A 85 12.73 -16.77 -6.66
C GLU A 85 13.13 -17.91 -7.62
N ASP A 86 12.52 -19.08 -7.46
CA ASP A 86 12.83 -20.27 -8.25
C ASP A 86 11.94 -20.50 -9.48
N LYS A 87 10.86 -19.72 -9.65
CA LYS A 87 9.87 -19.90 -10.74
C LYS A 87 9.78 -18.70 -11.68
N GLY A 88 10.52 -17.63 -11.39
CA GLY A 88 10.46 -16.38 -12.14
C GLY A 88 9.09 -15.71 -12.06
N LEU A 89 8.71 -15.03 -13.13
CA LEU A 89 7.43 -14.34 -13.22
C LEU A 89 6.30 -15.33 -13.51
N SER A 90 5.28 -15.37 -12.65
CA SER A 90 4.07 -16.17 -12.83
C SER A 90 2.83 -15.28 -12.77
N GLU A 91 1.85 -15.55 -13.62
CA GLU A 91 0.53 -14.94 -13.49
C GLU A 91 -0.18 -15.49 -12.24
N ILE A 92 -0.97 -14.64 -11.60
CA ILE A 92 -1.83 -15.09 -10.51
C ILE A 92 -3.11 -15.65 -11.14
N PRO A 93 -3.51 -16.90 -10.83
CA PRO A 93 -4.79 -17.45 -11.27
C PRO A 93 -5.94 -16.51 -10.90
N ASP A 94 -6.87 -16.32 -11.83
CA ASP A 94 -8.02 -15.42 -11.69
C ASP A 94 -7.63 -13.99 -11.29
N GLY A 95 -6.42 -13.55 -11.68
CA GLY A 95 -5.84 -12.27 -11.27
C GLY A 95 -6.71 -11.05 -11.56
N SER A 96 -7.51 -11.07 -12.63
CA SER A 96 -8.47 -10.00 -12.95
C SER A 96 -9.65 -9.90 -11.96
N GLU A 97 -9.95 -10.98 -11.25
CA GLU A 97 -11.05 -11.05 -10.30
C GLU A 97 -10.65 -10.58 -8.89
N ILE A 98 -9.34 -10.39 -8.66
CA ILE A 98 -8.79 -9.90 -7.40
C ILE A 98 -9.40 -8.53 -7.02
N GLU A 99 -9.86 -8.44 -5.78
CA GLU A 99 -10.34 -7.21 -5.14
C GLU A 99 -9.33 -6.64 -4.16
N GLN A 100 -8.62 -7.54 -3.50
CA GLN A 100 -7.61 -7.22 -2.52
C GLN A 100 -6.52 -8.27 -2.50
N ILE A 101 -5.27 -7.84 -2.34
CA ILE A 101 -4.12 -8.69 -2.00
C ILE A 101 -3.52 -8.17 -0.71
N ALA A 102 -3.14 -9.07 0.20
CA ALA A 102 -2.37 -8.73 1.39
C ALA A 102 -1.13 -9.62 1.47
N ILE A 103 0.02 -9.03 1.82
CA ILE A 103 1.29 -9.74 2.01
C ILE A 103 1.84 -9.37 3.39
N LEU A 104 2.19 -10.39 4.18
CA LEU A 104 2.91 -10.21 5.44
C LEU A 104 4.41 -10.19 5.15
N ILE A 105 5.07 -9.13 5.62
CA ILE A 105 6.48 -8.88 5.40
C ILE A 105 7.16 -8.79 6.76
N ARG A 106 8.19 -9.62 6.94
CA ARG A 106 9.10 -9.54 8.07
C ARG A 106 10.41 -8.90 7.58
N SER A 107 10.95 -7.99 8.37
CA SER A 107 12.32 -7.51 8.16
C SER A 107 13.29 -8.56 8.68
N ASP A 108 14.18 -9.05 7.83
CA ASP A 108 15.37 -9.77 8.27
C ASP A 108 16.36 -8.72 8.80
N SER A 109 16.39 -8.54 10.11
CA SER A 109 17.35 -7.67 10.81
C SER A 109 18.53 -8.47 11.33
#